data_AF-A0AAJ7L6V0-F1
#
_entry.id   AF-A0AAJ7L6V0-F1
#
_cell.length_a   1.000
_cell.length_b   1.000
_cell.length_c   1.000
_cell.angle_alpha   90.00
_cell.angle_beta   90.00
_cell.angle_gamma   90.00
#
_symmetry.space_group_name_H-M   'P 1'
#
loop_
_entity.id
_entity.type
_entity.pdbx_description
1 polymer ?
#
loop_
_entity_poly.entity_id
_entity_poly.type
_entity_poly.pdbx_seq_one_letter_code
_entity_poly.pdbx_strand_id
1 'polypeptide(L)'
;MSMILPAVFCSSSDFRRWLIFSTSTADDFDYARPELFGLHCPSSYTITYKKTIQLGLWYIPPRGGPCAEEIKDCCKKGPVFIYFHGLPGHRGQFLNIPRFLAENINAHVFTFDYQGFGESSEGLPTRQTLLEDSLAILDTVLDVVPLERIFFWGHSFGAPIAVDLAANISEPFGGIILEAPLSDVARRIELGKEMNTILPAFKTCVVESARDDDTINYNSTRSLQRVSLEVPVLILHASDDEEVPFELGRDLYEAWFRFRADNGGAFVSMLAFEKDFGFGHNDIHKYDKLQDVVRQFLFRVPLQ
;
A
#
# COMPACT_ATOMS: atom_id res chain seq x y z
N MET A 1 20.47 -22.70 19.75
CA MET A 1 19.48 -22.32 18.73
C MET A 1 19.58 -20.85 18.27
N SER A 2 20.66 -20.10 18.62
CA SER A 2 20.70 -18.62 18.48
C SER A 2 21.57 -18.04 17.35
N MET A 3 22.39 -18.83 16.62
CA MET A 3 23.18 -18.33 15.47
C MET A 3 22.67 -18.77 14.09
N ILE A 4 21.72 -19.72 14.04
CA ILE A 4 21.25 -20.29 12.77
C ILE A 4 20.33 -19.32 12.04
N LEU A 5 19.41 -18.65 12.75
CA LEU A 5 18.44 -17.74 12.14
C LEU A 5 19.09 -16.55 11.41
N PRO A 6 20.07 -15.82 11.99
CA PRO A 6 20.73 -14.72 11.30
C PRO A 6 21.60 -15.20 10.13
N ALA A 7 22.26 -16.36 10.26
CA ALA A 7 23.08 -16.91 9.19
C ALA A 7 22.24 -17.36 7.99
N VAL A 8 21.06 -17.96 8.23
CA VAL A 8 20.12 -18.33 7.16
C VAL A 8 19.51 -17.07 6.54
N PHE A 9 19.14 -16.07 7.36
CA PHE A 9 18.70 -14.76 6.86
C PHE A 9 19.76 -14.09 5.97
N CYS A 10 21.04 -14.14 6.36
CA CYS A 10 22.17 -13.65 5.56
C CYS A 10 22.26 -14.29 4.17
N SER A 11 22.13 -15.61 4.14
CA SER A 11 22.58 -16.43 3.02
C SER A 11 21.47 -16.87 2.07
N SER A 12 20.20 -16.74 2.49
CA SER A 12 19.05 -17.18 1.71
C SER A 12 18.07 -16.04 1.45
N SER A 13 18.02 -15.58 0.20
CA SER A 13 17.01 -14.63 -0.28
C SER A 13 15.59 -15.17 -0.10
N ASP A 14 15.37 -16.45 -0.43
CA ASP A 14 14.05 -17.09 -0.25
C ASP A 14 13.61 -17.10 1.22
N PHE A 15 14.52 -17.32 2.16
CA PHE A 15 14.18 -17.24 3.58
C PHE A 15 13.85 -15.81 4.01
N ARG A 16 14.57 -14.80 3.51
CA ARG A 16 14.23 -13.39 3.77
C ARG A 16 12.87 -13.03 3.19
N ARG A 17 12.61 -13.41 1.93
CA ARG A 17 11.32 -13.22 1.26
C ARG A 17 10.18 -13.89 2.05
N TRP A 18 10.39 -15.13 2.50
CA TRP A 18 9.40 -15.84 3.31
C TRP A 18 9.10 -15.11 4.62
N LEU A 19 10.13 -14.61 5.32
CA LEU A 19 9.94 -13.83 6.55
C LEU A 19 9.24 -12.49 6.30
N ILE A 20 9.67 -11.74 5.29
CA ILE A 20 9.15 -10.39 5.00
C ILE A 20 7.72 -10.47 4.48
N PHE A 21 7.45 -11.34 3.51
CA PHE A 21 6.16 -11.39 2.87
C PHE A 21 5.14 -12.24 3.62
N SER A 22 5.57 -13.29 4.31
CA SER A 22 4.72 -14.17 5.12
C SER A 22 3.36 -14.45 4.45
N THR A 23 3.43 -15.04 3.25
CA THR A 23 2.28 -15.30 2.36
C THR A 23 1.09 -15.91 3.10
N SER A 24 -0.11 -15.46 2.76
CA SER A 24 -1.37 -15.83 3.42
C SER A 24 -2.38 -16.29 2.37
N THR A 25 -2.28 -17.56 1.94
CA THR A 25 -3.12 -18.16 0.88
C THR A 25 -4.15 -19.16 1.41
N ALA A 26 -4.39 -19.22 2.72
CA ALA A 26 -5.08 -20.36 3.35
C ALA A 26 -6.10 -19.96 4.43
N ASP A 27 -7.02 -19.06 4.10
CA ASP A 27 -8.10 -18.68 5.02
C ASP A 27 -9.48 -19.10 4.48
N ASP A 28 -10.40 -19.50 5.37
CA ASP A 28 -11.79 -19.94 5.10
C ASP A 28 -12.73 -18.81 4.59
N PHE A 29 -12.18 -17.80 3.90
CA PHE A 29 -12.94 -16.67 3.39
C PHE A 29 -13.60 -16.97 2.04
N ASP A 30 -14.84 -16.50 1.88
CA ASP A 30 -15.54 -16.56 0.60
C ASP A 30 -15.27 -15.30 -0.23
N TYR A 31 -14.20 -15.34 -1.02
CA TYR A 31 -13.78 -14.22 -1.85
C TYR A 31 -14.74 -13.90 -3.00
N ALA A 32 -15.63 -14.83 -3.36
CA ALA A 32 -16.63 -14.63 -4.40
C ALA A 32 -17.82 -13.80 -3.90
N ARG A 33 -18.01 -13.68 -2.57
CA ARG A 33 -19.12 -12.97 -1.94
C ARG A 33 -18.65 -11.82 -1.02
N PRO A 34 -18.02 -10.77 -1.57
CA PRO A 34 -17.54 -9.62 -0.79
C PRO A 34 -18.63 -8.90 0.01
N GLU A 35 -19.92 -9.07 -0.34
CA GLU A 35 -21.04 -8.53 0.42
C GLU A 35 -21.16 -9.11 1.84
N LEU A 36 -20.63 -10.32 2.08
CA LEU A 36 -20.58 -10.95 3.40
C LEU A 36 -19.67 -10.17 4.37
N PHE A 37 -18.80 -9.31 3.85
CA PHE A 37 -17.90 -8.47 4.63
C PHE A 37 -18.54 -7.11 4.97
N GLY A 38 -19.83 -6.92 4.68
CA GLY A 38 -20.57 -5.69 4.98
C GLY A 38 -20.31 -4.55 3.99
N LEU A 39 -19.80 -4.86 2.80
CA LEU A 39 -19.62 -3.91 1.71
C LEU A 39 -20.94 -3.72 0.94
N HIS A 40 -21.21 -2.51 0.46
CA HIS A 40 -22.42 -2.19 -0.29
C HIS A 40 -22.22 -2.44 -1.80
N CYS A 41 -22.95 -3.41 -2.36
CA CYS A 41 -22.88 -3.79 -3.77
C CYS A 41 -21.46 -4.05 -4.33
N PRO A 42 -20.58 -4.75 -3.60
CA PRO A 42 -19.27 -5.08 -4.14
C PRO A 42 -19.40 -6.11 -5.27
N SER A 43 -18.35 -6.20 -6.08
CA SER A 43 -18.23 -7.21 -7.12
C SER A 43 -16.85 -7.85 -7.06
N SER A 44 -16.79 -9.17 -7.28
CA SER A 44 -15.55 -9.94 -7.28
C SER A 44 -15.18 -10.36 -8.71
N TYR A 45 -13.89 -10.28 -9.02
CA TYR A 45 -13.31 -10.57 -10.32
C TYR A 45 -11.98 -11.29 -10.17
N THR A 46 -11.61 -12.04 -11.20
CA THR A 46 -10.28 -12.61 -11.35
C THR A 46 -9.62 -12.01 -12.58
N ILE A 47 -8.53 -11.29 -12.38
CA ILE A 47 -7.74 -10.70 -13.47
C ILE A 47 -6.67 -11.70 -13.88
N THR A 48 -6.56 -11.99 -15.18
CA THR A 48 -5.53 -12.89 -15.70
C THR A 48 -4.53 -12.11 -16.53
N TYR A 49 -3.25 -12.18 -16.18
CA TYR A 49 -2.15 -11.60 -16.95
C TYR A 49 -1.00 -12.60 -17.12
N LYS A 50 -0.11 -12.34 -18.09
CA LYS A 50 0.92 -13.31 -18.53
C LYS A 50 0.36 -14.71 -18.84
N LYS A 51 -0.90 -14.80 -19.29
CA LYS A 51 -1.69 -16.00 -19.62
C LYS A 51 -2.05 -16.93 -18.46
N THR A 52 -1.27 -16.95 -17.38
CA THR A 52 -1.44 -17.93 -16.30
C THR A 52 -1.55 -17.32 -14.91
N ILE A 53 -1.12 -16.07 -14.71
CA ILE A 53 -1.16 -15.44 -13.39
C ILE A 53 -2.54 -14.85 -13.19
N GLN A 54 -3.20 -15.28 -12.13
CA GLN A 54 -4.53 -14.85 -11.70
C GLN A 54 -4.45 -14.02 -10.43
N LEU A 55 -5.09 -12.86 -10.43
CA LEU A 55 -5.22 -11.99 -9.27
C LEU A 55 -6.70 -11.84 -8.89
N GLY A 56 -7.03 -12.04 -7.62
CA GLY A 56 -8.34 -11.71 -7.09
C GLY A 56 -8.48 -10.19 -6.94
N LEU A 57 -9.59 -9.65 -7.44
CA LEU A 57 -9.89 -8.22 -7.44
C LEU A 57 -11.33 -8.00 -6.97
N TRP A 58 -11.50 -7.11 -6.01
CA TRP A 58 -12.79 -6.57 -5.64
C TRP A 58 -12.93 -5.12 -6.12
N TYR A 59 -14.09 -4.84 -6.69
CA TYR A 59 -14.56 -3.49 -6.94
C TYR A 59 -15.69 -3.14 -5.95
N ILE A 60 -15.56 -1.98 -5.31
CA ILE A 60 -16.51 -1.47 -4.33
C ILE A 60 -17.04 -0.13 -4.86
N PRO A 61 -18.34 -0.04 -5.22
CA PRO A 61 -18.93 1.19 -5.70
C PRO A 61 -19.12 2.21 -4.57
N PRO A 62 -19.22 3.50 -4.90
CA PRO A 62 -19.59 4.53 -3.93
C PRO A 62 -20.99 4.25 -3.37
N ARG A 63 -21.18 4.39 -2.06
CA ARG A 63 -22.46 4.09 -1.39
C ARG A 63 -23.65 4.89 -1.92
N GLY A 64 -23.41 6.12 -2.38
CA GLY A 64 -24.44 6.97 -2.99
C GLY A 64 -24.66 6.74 -4.49
N GLY A 65 -23.95 5.81 -5.12
CA GLY A 65 -24.02 5.51 -6.55
C GLY A 65 -24.84 4.25 -6.88
N PRO A 66 -25.10 4.00 -8.17
CA PRO A 66 -25.71 2.75 -8.59
C PRO A 66 -24.74 1.57 -8.37
N CYS A 67 -25.28 0.42 -8.01
CA CYS A 67 -24.56 -0.84 -8.04
C CYS A 67 -24.18 -1.13 -9.50
N ALA A 68 -22.90 -1.35 -9.80
CA ALA A 68 -22.48 -1.73 -11.14
C ALA A 68 -22.65 -3.25 -11.30
N GLU A 69 -23.18 -3.69 -12.43
CA GLU A 69 -23.27 -5.12 -12.75
C GLU A 69 -21.92 -5.65 -13.25
N GLU A 70 -21.13 -4.81 -13.92
CA GLU A 70 -19.81 -5.14 -14.46
C GLU A 70 -18.80 -3.99 -14.28
N ILE A 71 -17.49 -4.30 -14.20
CA ILE A 71 -16.42 -3.30 -14.15
C ILE A 71 -16.48 -2.32 -15.34
N LYS A 72 -16.81 -2.81 -16.55
CA LYS A 72 -16.91 -1.97 -17.76
C LYS A 72 -17.93 -0.84 -17.65
N ASP A 73 -18.95 -1.03 -16.81
CA ASP A 73 -20.04 -0.08 -16.62
C ASP A 73 -19.81 0.83 -15.39
N CYS A 74 -18.70 0.61 -14.68
CA CYS A 74 -18.36 1.34 -13.46
C CYS A 74 -17.89 2.76 -13.73
N CYS A 75 -17.72 3.50 -12.64
CA CYS A 75 -16.73 4.57 -12.55
C CYS A 75 -16.86 5.74 -13.54
N LYS A 76 -18.08 6.03 -14.04
CA LYS A 76 -18.32 7.14 -14.98
C LYS A 76 -18.00 8.53 -14.41
N LYS A 77 -18.07 8.69 -13.08
CA LYS A 77 -17.81 9.95 -12.36
C LYS A 77 -17.14 9.67 -11.01
N GLY A 78 -16.55 10.70 -10.42
CA GLY A 78 -15.94 10.63 -9.08
C GLY A 78 -14.51 10.09 -9.05
N PRO A 79 -13.84 10.17 -7.90
CA PRO A 79 -12.50 9.64 -7.71
C PRO A 79 -12.50 8.11 -7.70
N VAL A 80 -11.41 7.52 -8.16
CA VAL A 80 -11.19 6.07 -8.17
C VAL A 80 -9.92 5.78 -7.39
N PHE A 81 -10.01 4.92 -6.38
CA PHE A 81 -8.87 4.49 -5.57
C PHE A 81 -8.47 3.06 -5.94
N ILE A 82 -7.18 2.84 -6.14
CA ILE A 82 -6.57 1.50 -6.06
C ILE A 82 -5.95 1.39 -4.67
N TYR A 83 -6.44 0.45 -3.87
CA TYR A 83 -6.03 0.23 -2.50
C TYR A 83 -5.07 -0.97 -2.41
N PHE A 84 -3.87 -0.69 -1.92
CA PHE A 84 -2.77 -1.63 -1.71
C PHE A 84 -2.74 -2.03 -0.24
N HIS A 85 -3.07 -3.28 0.08
CA HIS A 85 -3.15 -3.76 1.45
C HIS A 85 -1.76 -4.01 2.08
N GLY A 86 -1.72 -4.02 3.41
CA GLY A 86 -0.51 -4.35 4.17
C GLY A 86 -0.21 -5.84 4.22
N LEU A 87 0.90 -6.21 4.87
CA LEU A 87 1.32 -7.60 5.08
C LEU A 87 1.51 -7.91 6.56
N PRO A 88 1.30 -9.18 6.99
CA PRO A 88 0.66 -10.25 6.24
C PRO A 88 -0.87 -10.04 6.14
N GLY A 89 -1.52 -10.70 5.19
CA GLY A 89 -2.98 -10.74 5.06
C GLY A 89 -3.47 -10.55 3.63
N HIS A 90 -4.75 -10.19 3.47
CA HIS A 90 -5.41 -10.11 2.17
C HIS A 90 -6.50 -9.01 2.14
N ARG A 91 -7.04 -8.69 0.95
CA ARG A 91 -8.01 -7.61 0.71
C ARG A 91 -9.25 -7.65 1.61
N GLY A 92 -9.68 -8.85 2.01
CA GLY A 92 -10.83 -9.07 2.89
C GLY A 92 -10.58 -8.71 4.36
N GLN A 93 -9.31 -8.65 4.79
CA GLN A 93 -8.91 -8.26 6.15
C GLN A 93 -8.68 -6.74 6.26
N PHE A 94 -8.22 -6.09 5.18
CA PHE A 94 -7.87 -4.67 5.17
C PHE A 94 -9.00 -3.78 4.60
N LEU A 95 -10.22 -3.92 5.11
CA LEU A 95 -11.41 -3.24 4.55
C LEU A 95 -11.81 -1.91 5.21
N ASN A 96 -11.18 -1.50 6.31
CA ASN A 96 -11.55 -0.28 7.03
C ASN A 96 -11.49 0.96 6.12
N ILE A 97 -10.38 1.15 5.41
CA ILE A 97 -10.21 2.25 4.47
C ILE A 97 -10.99 2.08 3.18
N PRO A 98 -10.95 0.92 2.48
CA PRO A 98 -11.81 0.71 1.30
C PRO A 98 -13.29 1.04 1.58
N ARG A 99 -13.80 0.65 2.75
CA ARG A 99 -15.15 1.01 3.19
C ARG A 99 -15.30 2.51 3.42
N PHE A 100 -14.41 3.13 4.17
CA PHE A 100 -14.42 4.58 4.39
C PHE A 100 -14.41 5.38 3.07
N LEU A 101 -13.59 4.98 2.10
CA LEU A 101 -13.53 5.62 0.78
C LEU A 101 -14.86 5.48 0.01
N ALA A 102 -15.44 4.28 0.00
CA ALA A 102 -16.72 4.03 -0.67
C ALA A 102 -17.89 4.76 0.01
N GLU A 103 -17.95 4.75 1.34
CA GLU A 103 -19.10 5.24 2.10
C GLU A 103 -19.02 6.73 2.46
N ASN A 104 -17.86 7.22 2.88
CA ASN A 104 -17.69 8.58 3.38
C ASN A 104 -17.15 9.53 2.30
N ILE A 105 -16.24 9.07 1.44
CA ILE A 105 -15.72 9.88 0.33
C ILE A 105 -16.62 9.78 -0.91
N ASN A 106 -17.48 8.76 -0.97
CA ASN A 106 -18.31 8.46 -2.14
C ASN A 106 -17.43 8.23 -3.38
N ALA A 107 -16.36 7.44 -3.19
CA ALA A 107 -15.40 7.07 -4.21
C ALA A 107 -15.62 5.63 -4.71
N HIS A 108 -15.10 5.34 -5.90
CA HIS A 108 -14.94 3.98 -6.39
C HIS A 108 -13.65 3.40 -5.80
N VAL A 109 -13.65 2.13 -5.39
CA VAL A 109 -12.47 1.49 -4.82
C VAL A 109 -12.22 0.15 -5.49
N PHE A 110 -10.97 -0.07 -5.90
CA PHE A 110 -10.43 -1.35 -6.35
C PHE A 110 -9.45 -1.84 -5.29
N THR A 111 -9.64 -3.05 -4.78
CA THR A 111 -8.70 -3.70 -3.86
C THR A 111 -8.48 -5.14 -4.30
N PHE A 112 -7.25 -5.62 -4.23
CA PHE A 112 -6.83 -6.87 -4.86
C PHE A 112 -5.84 -7.60 -3.96
N ASP A 113 -5.60 -8.89 -4.22
CA ASP A 113 -4.50 -9.62 -3.58
C ASP A 113 -3.35 -9.79 -4.56
N TYR A 114 -2.12 -9.68 -4.06
CA TYR A 114 -0.93 -9.99 -4.84
C TYR A 114 -0.74 -11.51 -4.99
N GLN A 115 0.13 -11.96 -5.91
CA GLN A 115 0.58 -13.35 -5.92
C GLN A 115 1.08 -13.78 -4.53
N GLY A 116 0.66 -14.96 -4.06
CA GLY A 116 0.97 -15.44 -2.70
C GLY A 116 0.05 -14.92 -1.60
N PHE A 117 -1.07 -14.25 -1.92
CA PHE A 117 -2.05 -13.78 -0.95
C PHE A 117 -3.48 -14.08 -1.38
N GLY A 118 -4.35 -14.37 -0.41
CA GLY A 118 -5.75 -14.71 -0.58
C GLY A 118 -6.00 -15.71 -1.71
N GLU A 119 -6.88 -15.37 -2.65
CA GLU A 119 -7.23 -16.25 -3.80
C GLU A 119 -6.35 -16.03 -5.04
N SER A 120 -5.39 -15.10 -4.99
CA SER A 120 -4.46 -14.88 -6.09
C SER A 120 -3.50 -16.05 -6.24
N SER A 121 -2.91 -16.18 -7.43
CA SER A 121 -2.00 -17.26 -7.77
C SER A 121 -0.92 -17.44 -6.72
N GLU A 122 -0.63 -18.70 -6.38
CA GLU A 122 0.44 -19.04 -5.45
C GLU A 122 1.79 -18.53 -5.95
N GLY A 123 2.67 -18.20 -5.01
CA GLY A 123 4.03 -17.79 -5.30
C GLY A 123 4.67 -17.17 -4.08
N LEU A 124 6.00 -17.27 -3.98
CA LEU A 124 6.75 -16.48 -3.03
C LEU A 124 6.96 -15.08 -3.66
N PRO A 125 6.48 -13.98 -3.07
CA PRO A 125 6.58 -12.68 -3.71
C PRO A 125 8.04 -12.22 -3.83
N THR A 126 8.24 -11.29 -4.75
CA THR A 126 9.39 -10.41 -4.85
C THR A 126 8.86 -9.00 -5.10
N ARG A 127 9.69 -8.00 -4.87
CA ARG A 127 9.42 -6.62 -5.27
C ARG A 127 8.98 -6.51 -6.74
N GLN A 128 9.64 -7.26 -7.63
CA GLN A 128 9.32 -7.27 -9.05
C GLN A 128 7.94 -7.87 -9.33
N THR A 129 7.59 -9.01 -8.72
CA THR A 129 6.27 -9.64 -8.94
C THR A 129 5.14 -8.79 -8.36
N LEU A 130 5.36 -8.14 -7.21
CA LEU A 130 4.39 -7.21 -6.62
C LEU A 130 4.16 -5.98 -7.51
N LEU A 131 5.22 -5.46 -8.16
CA LEU A 131 5.10 -4.40 -9.16
C LEU A 131 4.35 -4.87 -10.41
N GLU A 132 4.64 -6.07 -10.91
CA GLU A 132 3.94 -6.65 -12.06
C GLU A 132 2.45 -6.87 -11.79
N ASP A 133 2.10 -7.37 -10.60
CA ASP A 133 0.71 -7.50 -10.16
C ASP A 133 0.01 -6.13 -10.15
N SER A 134 0.69 -5.13 -9.58
CA SER A 134 0.17 -3.76 -9.48
C SER A 134 -0.05 -3.11 -10.85
N LEU A 135 0.85 -3.36 -11.81
CA LEU A 135 0.70 -2.90 -13.19
C LEU A 135 -0.49 -3.57 -13.88
N ALA A 136 -0.69 -4.88 -13.70
CA ALA A 136 -1.84 -5.59 -14.27
C ALA A 136 -3.18 -5.07 -13.73
N ILE A 137 -3.24 -4.71 -12.44
CA ILE A 137 -4.42 -4.07 -11.85
C ILE A 137 -4.61 -2.66 -12.40
N LEU A 138 -3.55 -1.86 -12.50
CA LEU A 138 -3.64 -0.53 -13.09
C LEU A 138 -4.15 -0.57 -14.52
N ASP A 139 -3.62 -1.46 -15.37
CA ASP A 139 -4.07 -1.65 -16.76
C ASP A 139 -5.58 -1.99 -16.81
N THR A 140 -6.03 -2.89 -15.94
CA THR A 140 -7.46 -3.25 -15.82
C THR A 140 -8.34 -2.04 -15.47
N VAL A 141 -7.87 -1.17 -14.58
CA VAL A 141 -8.62 0.04 -14.19
C VAL A 141 -8.57 1.11 -15.30
N LEU A 142 -7.45 1.20 -16.03
CA LEU A 142 -7.26 2.15 -17.13
C LEU A 142 -8.18 1.85 -18.34
N ASP A 143 -8.61 0.61 -18.51
CA ASP A 143 -9.59 0.25 -19.54
C ASP A 143 -10.94 0.97 -19.37
N VAL A 144 -11.25 1.45 -18.16
CA VAL A 144 -12.56 2.05 -17.82
C VAL A 144 -12.47 3.42 -17.13
N VAL A 145 -11.28 3.81 -16.65
CA VAL A 145 -11.05 5.07 -15.93
C VAL A 145 -9.83 5.79 -16.49
N PRO A 146 -9.92 7.10 -16.80
CA PRO A 146 -8.75 7.85 -17.21
C PRO A 146 -7.81 8.09 -16.01
N LEU A 147 -6.50 8.03 -16.28
CA LEU A 147 -5.44 8.01 -15.26
C LEU A 147 -5.51 9.17 -14.26
N GLU A 148 -5.89 10.38 -14.70
CA GLU A 148 -5.98 11.58 -13.85
C GLU A 148 -7.04 11.47 -12.74
N ARG A 149 -7.97 10.51 -12.82
CA ARG A 149 -8.99 10.23 -11.79
C ARG A 149 -8.58 9.12 -10.83
N ILE A 150 -7.43 8.47 -11.05
CA ILE A 150 -6.95 7.34 -10.26
C ILE A 150 -6.05 7.87 -9.15
N PHE A 151 -6.33 7.44 -7.93
CA PHE A 151 -5.57 7.70 -6.72
C PHE A 151 -5.05 6.38 -6.17
N PHE A 152 -3.85 6.37 -5.62
CA PHE A 152 -3.31 5.21 -4.93
C PHE A 152 -3.42 5.40 -3.43
N TRP A 153 -3.92 4.40 -2.72
CA TRP A 153 -3.88 4.35 -1.27
C TRP A 153 -3.10 3.11 -0.83
N GLY A 154 -1.97 3.30 -0.18
CA GLY A 154 -1.16 2.19 0.34
C GLY A 154 -1.13 2.20 1.86
N HIS A 155 -1.54 1.09 2.47
CA HIS A 155 -1.47 0.87 3.92
C HIS A 155 -0.27 0.01 4.28
N SER A 156 0.51 0.40 5.28
CA SER A 156 1.62 -0.41 5.80
C SER A 156 2.61 -0.81 4.70
N PHE A 157 2.78 -2.12 4.43
CA PHE A 157 3.60 -2.62 3.33
C PHE A 157 3.01 -2.35 1.93
N GLY A 158 1.73 -2.04 1.81
CA GLY A 158 1.12 -1.55 0.58
C GLY A 158 1.63 -0.16 0.15
N ALA A 159 2.13 0.65 1.10
CA ALA A 159 2.68 1.97 0.82
C ALA A 159 3.90 1.95 -0.14
N PRO A 160 4.97 1.17 0.12
CA PRO A 160 6.09 1.10 -0.79
C PRO A 160 5.74 0.47 -2.15
N ILE A 161 4.75 -0.45 -2.20
CA ILE A 161 4.24 -1.01 -3.46
C ILE A 161 3.55 0.07 -4.30
N ALA A 162 2.69 0.89 -3.68
CA ALA A 162 2.02 2.01 -4.35
C ALA A 162 3.03 3.04 -4.89
N VAL A 163 4.08 3.35 -4.12
CA VAL A 163 5.17 4.26 -4.55
C VAL A 163 5.96 3.66 -5.71
N ASP A 164 6.25 2.36 -5.69
CA ASP A 164 6.96 1.70 -6.78
C ASP A 164 6.14 1.64 -8.07
N LEU A 165 4.83 1.37 -7.98
CA LEU A 165 3.94 1.49 -9.14
C LEU A 165 3.97 2.93 -9.69
N ALA A 166 3.78 3.93 -8.83
CA ALA A 166 3.80 5.34 -9.21
C ALA A 166 5.12 5.74 -9.89
N ALA A 167 6.26 5.17 -9.45
CA ALA A 167 7.57 5.42 -10.02
C ALA A 167 7.78 4.81 -11.43
N ASN A 168 6.81 4.03 -11.91
CA ASN A 168 6.77 3.44 -13.26
C ASN A 168 5.70 4.08 -14.16
N ILE A 169 5.04 5.15 -13.70
CA ILE A 169 4.06 5.91 -14.48
C ILE A 169 4.67 7.26 -14.86
N SER A 170 4.70 7.59 -16.14
CA SER A 170 5.31 8.83 -16.62
C SER A 170 4.33 10.01 -16.54
N GLU A 171 3.06 9.73 -16.72
CA GLU A 171 1.96 10.68 -16.77
C GLU A 171 1.45 11.02 -15.36
N PRO A 172 0.95 12.25 -15.14
CA PRO A 172 0.34 12.61 -13.86
C PRO A 172 -0.98 11.86 -13.64
N PHE A 173 -1.19 11.40 -12.40
CA PHE A 173 -2.44 10.82 -11.92
C PHE A 173 -2.99 11.60 -10.73
N GLY A 174 -4.09 11.14 -10.13
CA GLY A 174 -4.84 11.88 -9.11
C GLY A 174 -4.01 12.24 -7.86
N GLY A 175 -3.25 11.29 -7.33
CA GLY A 175 -2.45 11.47 -6.12
C GLY A 175 -2.13 10.16 -5.41
N ILE A 176 -1.24 10.23 -4.40
CA ILE A 176 -0.88 9.09 -3.55
C ILE A 176 -1.21 9.42 -2.09
N ILE A 177 -1.92 8.53 -1.41
CA ILE A 177 -2.14 8.56 0.03
C ILE A 177 -1.44 7.35 0.65
N LEU A 178 -0.57 7.59 1.64
CA LEU A 178 0.22 6.56 2.30
C LEU A 178 -0.14 6.55 3.78
N GLU A 179 -0.69 5.45 4.25
CA GLU A 179 -1.14 5.24 5.62
C GLU A 179 -0.19 4.29 6.35
N ALA A 180 0.25 4.68 7.54
CA ALA A 180 1.19 3.93 8.39
C ALA A 180 2.38 3.32 7.60
N PRO A 181 3.08 4.09 6.74
CA PRO A 181 3.87 3.53 5.66
C PRO A 181 5.16 2.84 6.13
N LEU A 182 5.35 1.57 5.71
CA LEU A 182 6.64 0.90 5.80
C LEU A 182 7.51 1.33 4.61
N SER A 183 8.17 2.48 4.73
CA SER A 183 8.86 3.15 3.62
C SER A 183 10.22 2.55 3.22
N ASP A 184 10.87 1.82 4.14
CA ASP A 184 12.15 1.16 3.92
C ASP A 184 12.28 -0.09 4.80
N VAL A 185 12.42 -1.27 4.16
CA VAL A 185 12.48 -2.57 4.84
C VAL A 185 13.73 -2.71 5.69
N ALA A 186 14.89 -2.31 5.17
CA ALA A 186 16.15 -2.41 5.90
C ALA A 186 16.16 -1.47 7.12
N ARG A 187 15.58 -0.28 6.98
CA ARG A 187 15.40 0.68 8.07
C ARG A 187 14.41 0.17 9.11
N ARG A 188 13.30 -0.45 8.71
CA ARG A 188 12.35 -1.08 9.63
C ARG A 188 13.02 -2.16 10.49
N ILE A 189 13.90 -2.97 9.90
CA ILE A 189 14.68 -3.98 10.62
C ILE A 189 15.67 -3.31 11.57
N GLU A 190 16.38 -2.26 11.13
CA GLU A 190 17.33 -1.51 11.95
C GLU A 190 16.69 -0.87 13.18
N LEU A 191 15.47 -0.34 13.04
CA LEU A 191 14.70 0.26 14.13
C LEU A 191 14.10 -0.78 15.10
N GLY A 192 14.07 -2.06 14.73
CA GLY A 192 13.66 -3.17 15.59
C GLY A 192 14.67 -3.43 16.72
N LYS A 193 14.55 -2.66 17.82
CA LYS A 193 15.54 -2.57 18.91
C LYS A 193 15.89 -3.90 19.60
N GLU A 194 14.98 -4.87 19.63
CA GLU A 194 15.17 -6.12 20.39
C GLU A 194 16.19 -7.07 19.74
N MET A 195 16.33 -7.06 18.41
CA MET A 195 17.23 -7.98 17.71
C MET A 195 18.68 -7.46 17.62
N ASN A 196 18.86 -6.14 17.58
CA ASN A 196 20.15 -5.49 17.34
C ASN A 196 21.17 -5.69 18.49
N THR A 197 20.69 -5.87 19.72
CA THR A 197 21.57 -6.03 20.90
C THR A 197 21.99 -7.47 21.18
N ILE A 198 21.30 -8.46 20.60
CA ILE A 198 21.46 -9.88 20.95
C ILE A 198 22.29 -10.65 19.91
N LEU A 199 22.32 -10.19 18.66
CA LEU A 199 22.88 -10.94 17.54
C LEU A 199 24.21 -10.34 17.03
N PRO A 200 25.36 -11.02 17.21
CA PRO A 200 26.61 -10.64 16.55
C PRO A 200 26.42 -10.53 15.04
N ALA A 201 27.02 -9.50 14.42
CA ALA A 201 26.90 -9.21 13.00
C ALA A 201 25.46 -8.90 12.50
N PHE A 202 24.49 -8.56 13.38
CA PHE A 202 23.12 -8.17 12.98
C PHE A 202 23.09 -7.10 11.88
N LYS A 203 23.89 -6.04 12.03
CA LYS A 203 23.98 -4.97 11.03
C LYS A 203 24.44 -5.50 9.67
N THR A 204 25.57 -6.20 9.62
CA THR A 204 26.17 -6.70 8.38
C THR A 204 25.38 -7.85 7.75
N CYS A 205 24.72 -8.66 8.56
CA CYS A 205 24.15 -9.92 8.10
C CYS A 205 22.63 -9.86 7.90
N VAL A 206 21.92 -9.00 8.64
CA VAL A 206 20.46 -8.85 8.55
C VAL A 206 20.11 -7.55 7.85
N VAL A 207 20.60 -6.40 8.34
CA VAL A 207 20.23 -5.09 7.77
C VAL A 207 20.84 -4.90 6.37
N GLU A 208 22.13 -5.16 6.20
CA GLU A 208 22.80 -5.02 4.90
C GLU A 208 22.29 -6.04 3.88
N SER A 209 22.10 -7.31 4.27
CA SER A 209 21.54 -8.31 3.34
C SER A 209 20.11 -8.00 2.90
N ALA A 210 19.26 -7.43 3.78
CA ALA A 210 17.93 -6.96 3.39
C ALA A 210 18.00 -5.74 2.47
N ARG A 211 18.98 -4.85 2.68
CA ARG A 211 19.21 -3.66 1.84
C ARG A 211 19.72 -4.02 0.46
N ASP A 212 20.56 -5.05 0.35
CA ASP A 212 21.21 -5.45 -0.90
C ASP A 212 20.41 -6.49 -1.69
N ASP A 213 19.35 -7.04 -1.11
CA ASP A 213 18.47 -8.01 -1.77
C ASP A 213 17.35 -7.31 -2.55
N ASP A 214 17.55 -7.15 -3.86
CA ASP A 214 16.59 -6.53 -4.78
C ASP A 214 15.18 -7.17 -4.75
N THR A 215 15.04 -8.40 -4.27
CA THR A 215 13.74 -9.07 -4.18
C THR A 215 12.87 -8.55 -3.03
N ILE A 216 13.45 -7.88 -2.04
CA ILE A 216 12.74 -7.34 -0.87
C ILE A 216 13.13 -5.89 -0.56
N ASN A 217 14.11 -5.34 -1.27
CA ASN A 217 14.60 -3.99 -1.06
C ASN A 217 13.59 -2.96 -1.57
N TYR A 218 12.68 -2.59 -0.68
CA TYR A 218 11.89 -1.38 -0.81
C TYR A 218 12.64 -0.22 -0.18
N ASN A 219 12.94 0.78 -0.99
CA ASN A 219 13.42 2.08 -0.54
C ASN A 219 12.61 3.17 -1.25
N SER A 220 11.48 3.55 -0.65
CA SER A 220 10.57 4.53 -1.23
C SER A 220 11.22 5.91 -1.39
N THR A 221 12.26 6.25 -0.61
CA THR A 221 13.00 7.51 -0.75
C THR A 221 13.81 7.61 -2.05
N ARG A 222 14.19 6.46 -2.64
CA ARG A 222 14.78 6.41 -3.99
C ARG A 222 13.72 6.37 -5.07
N SER A 223 12.67 5.56 -4.88
CA SER A 223 11.61 5.43 -5.89
C SER A 223 10.82 6.71 -6.10
N LEU A 224 10.62 7.53 -5.06
CA LEU A 224 9.88 8.81 -5.18
C LEU A 224 10.47 9.76 -6.22
N GLN A 225 11.77 9.66 -6.50
CA GLN A 225 12.44 10.56 -7.45
C GLN A 225 11.97 10.36 -8.89
N ARG A 226 11.39 9.19 -9.19
CA ARG A 226 10.84 8.86 -10.51
C ARG A 226 9.34 9.17 -10.62
N VAL A 227 8.67 9.47 -9.51
CA VAL A 227 7.24 9.81 -9.54
C VAL A 227 7.06 11.23 -10.07
N SER A 228 6.18 11.38 -11.07
CA SER A 228 5.84 12.67 -11.70
C SER A 228 5.71 13.80 -10.67
N LEU A 229 6.34 14.94 -10.96
CA LEU A 229 6.36 16.14 -10.10
C LEU A 229 4.97 16.71 -9.85
N GLU A 230 3.99 16.42 -10.70
CA GLU A 230 2.63 16.96 -10.60
C GLU A 230 1.71 16.17 -9.65
N VAL A 231 2.14 14.98 -9.21
CA VAL A 231 1.35 14.09 -8.36
C VAL A 231 1.46 14.53 -6.90
N PRO A 232 0.36 14.94 -6.23
CA PRO A 232 0.38 15.29 -4.81
C PRO A 232 0.50 14.03 -3.94
N VAL A 233 1.07 14.21 -2.74
CA VAL A 233 1.29 13.12 -1.78
C VAL A 233 0.75 13.49 -0.39
N LEU A 234 -0.01 12.58 0.22
CA LEU A 234 -0.46 12.68 1.60
C LEU A 234 0.05 11.49 2.41
N ILE A 235 0.66 11.75 3.56
CA ILE A 235 1.14 10.72 4.50
C ILE A 235 0.32 10.84 5.79
N LEU A 236 -0.21 9.71 6.26
CA LEU A 236 -0.98 9.59 7.49
C LEU A 236 -0.23 8.61 8.40
N HIS A 237 0.16 9.02 9.62
CA HIS A 237 0.84 8.09 10.54
C HIS A 237 0.55 8.45 11.99
N ALA A 238 0.14 7.47 12.79
CA ALA A 238 0.01 7.62 14.23
C ALA A 238 1.34 7.35 14.95
N SER A 239 1.63 8.16 15.97
CA SER A 239 2.87 8.07 16.76
C SER A 239 2.87 6.92 17.78
N ASP A 240 1.69 6.35 18.06
CA ASP A 240 1.47 5.14 18.85
C ASP A 240 1.42 3.85 18.00
N ASP A 241 1.86 3.91 16.74
CA ASP A 241 2.01 2.72 15.89
C ASP A 241 3.14 1.81 16.39
N GLU A 242 2.75 0.67 16.97
CA GLU A 242 3.66 -0.35 17.49
C GLU A 242 4.17 -1.33 16.42
N GLU A 243 3.55 -1.34 15.23
CA GLU A 243 3.90 -2.25 14.13
C GLU A 243 4.92 -1.61 13.18
N VAL A 244 4.69 -0.35 12.78
CA VAL A 244 5.55 0.43 11.90
C VAL A 244 6.00 1.70 12.63
N PRO A 245 7.31 1.81 12.99
CA PRO A 245 7.82 2.98 13.69
C PRO A 245 7.48 4.29 12.97
N PHE A 246 6.93 5.25 13.71
CA PHE A 246 6.55 6.57 13.22
C PHE A 246 7.69 7.29 12.46
N GLU A 247 8.95 7.02 12.82
CA GLU A 247 10.11 7.56 12.13
C GLU A 247 10.13 7.21 10.64
N LEU A 248 9.60 6.05 10.22
CA LEU A 248 9.56 5.67 8.80
C LEU A 248 8.64 6.58 7.98
N GLY A 249 7.48 6.96 8.53
CA GLY A 249 6.57 7.91 7.89
C GLY A 249 7.13 9.32 7.87
N ARG A 250 7.76 9.77 8.96
CA ARG A 250 8.43 11.08 9.02
C ARG A 250 9.61 11.16 8.04
N ASP A 251 10.49 10.16 8.02
CA ASP A 251 11.66 10.13 7.14
C ASP A 251 11.21 10.13 5.66
N LEU A 252 10.12 9.42 5.33
CA LEU A 252 9.51 9.44 4.00
C LEU A 252 8.92 10.82 3.64
N TYR A 253 8.20 11.45 4.56
CA TYR A 253 7.66 12.80 4.36
C TYR A 253 8.77 13.81 4.11
N GLU A 254 9.82 13.82 4.93
CA GLU A 254 10.96 14.73 4.76
C GLU A 254 11.65 14.54 3.40
N ALA A 255 11.82 13.29 2.95
CA ALA A 255 12.41 12.99 1.65
C ALA A 255 11.55 13.52 0.50
N TRP A 256 10.23 13.28 0.54
CA TRP A 256 9.28 13.82 -0.44
C TRP A 256 9.27 15.35 -0.44
N PHE A 257 9.14 15.96 0.74
CA PHE A 257 9.05 17.41 0.90
C PHE A 257 10.29 18.11 0.35
N ARG A 258 11.49 17.64 0.71
CA ARG A 258 12.75 18.19 0.19
C ARG A 258 12.86 18.04 -1.32
N PHE A 259 12.64 16.83 -1.84
CA PHE A 259 12.72 16.57 -3.28
C PHE A 259 11.74 17.44 -4.08
N ARG A 260 10.49 17.59 -3.60
CA ARG A 260 9.47 18.40 -4.27
C ARG A 260 9.77 19.90 -4.17
N ALA A 261 10.25 20.38 -3.02
CA ALA A 261 10.66 21.77 -2.84
C ALA A 261 11.82 22.15 -3.78
N ASP A 262 12.82 21.27 -3.92
CA ASP A 262 13.99 21.51 -4.76
C ASP A 262 13.68 21.47 -6.27
N ASN A 263 12.62 20.74 -6.67
CA ASN A 263 12.29 20.51 -8.08
C ASN A 263 10.97 21.18 -8.52
N GLY A 264 10.32 21.97 -7.66
CA GLY A 264 9.07 22.67 -7.98
C GLY A 264 7.87 21.74 -8.20
N GLY A 265 7.77 20.66 -7.43
CA GLY A 265 6.68 19.69 -7.54
C GLY A 265 5.43 20.07 -6.75
N ALA A 266 4.37 19.27 -6.94
CA ALA A 266 3.11 19.35 -6.21
C ALA A 266 3.31 19.17 -4.70
N PHE A 267 2.30 19.59 -3.94
CA PHE A 267 2.37 19.59 -2.49
C PHE A 267 2.52 18.18 -1.92
N VAL A 268 3.23 18.12 -0.79
CA VAL A 268 3.36 16.95 0.06
C VAL A 268 2.86 17.37 1.42
N SER A 269 1.92 16.63 1.98
CA SER A 269 1.39 16.86 3.33
C SER A 269 1.58 15.62 4.18
N MET A 270 1.80 15.82 5.48
CA MET A 270 1.76 14.76 6.48
C MET A 270 0.79 15.15 7.58
N LEU A 271 -0.12 14.24 7.93
CA LEU A 271 -0.91 14.33 9.14
C LEU A 271 -0.38 13.28 10.12
N ALA A 272 0.33 13.77 11.13
CA ALA A 272 0.81 12.98 12.24
C ALA A 272 -0.23 12.96 13.36
N PHE A 273 -0.57 11.78 13.86
CA PHE A 273 -1.48 11.64 14.99
C PHE A 273 -0.69 11.39 16.27
N GLU A 274 -0.83 12.30 17.24
CA GLU A 274 -0.26 12.12 18.58
C GLU A 274 -0.88 10.88 19.25
N LYS A 275 -0.11 10.23 20.13
CA LYS A 275 -0.50 8.97 20.79
C LYS A 275 -1.87 9.02 21.49
N ASP A 276 -2.32 10.20 21.92
CA ASP A 276 -3.58 10.38 22.65
C ASP A 276 -4.82 10.13 21.75
N PHE A 277 -4.64 10.11 20.42
CA PHE A 277 -5.68 9.67 19.49
C PHE A 277 -5.94 8.16 19.57
N GLY A 278 -4.95 7.35 19.96
CA GLY A 278 -5.10 5.90 20.12
C GLY A 278 -5.37 5.16 18.82
N PHE A 279 -4.86 5.65 17.68
CA PHE A 279 -5.13 5.06 16.37
C PHE A 279 -4.18 3.90 16.04
N GLY A 280 -3.01 3.84 16.66
CA GLY A 280 -2.02 2.80 16.40
C GLY A 280 -1.80 2.56 14.90
N HIS A 281 -1.68 1.29 14.52
CA HIS A 281 -1.39 0.92 13.13
C HIS A 281 -2.62 0.98 12.20
N ASN A 282 -3.81 0.58 12.66
CA ASN A 282 -4.93 0.23 11.77
C ASN A 282 -6.19 1.10 11.91
N ASP A 283 -6.19 2.06 12.84
CA ASP A 283 -7.41 2.79 13.24
C ASP A 283 -7.44 4.27 12.82
N ILE A 284 -6.57 4.71 11.91
CA ILE A 284 -6.60 6.09 11.37
C ILE A 284 -7.95 6.44 10.72
N HIS A 285 -8.65 5.45 10.16
CA HIS A 285 -10.01 5.58 9.63
C HIS A 285 -11.04 6.10 10.64
N LYS A 286 -10.75 6.02 11.95
CA LYS A 286 -11.60 6.54 13.04
C LYS A 286 -11.45 8.04 13.27
N TYR A 287 -10.49 8.71 12.61
CA TYR A 287 -10.33 10.15 12.73
C TYR A 287 -11.54 10.88 12.16
N ASP A 288 -12.22 11.67 13.00
CA ASP A 288 -13.49 12.34 12.71
C ASP A 288 -13.39 13.33 11.52
N LYS A 289 -12.21 13.92 11.30
CA LYS A 289 -11.95 14.83 10.17
C LYS A 289 -11.27 14.17 8.97
N LEU A 290 -11.11 12.85 8.96
CA LEU A 290 -10.45 12.16 7.83
C LEU A 290 -11.18 12.42 6.52
N GLN A 291 -12.52 12.51 6.55
CA GLN A 291 -13.33 12.82 5.39
C GLN A 291 -12.96 14.17 4.75
N ASP A 292 -12.75 15.19 5.58
CA ASP A 292 -12.39 16.53 5.12
C ASP A 292 -10.94 16.57 4.62
N VAL A 293 -10.03 15.90 5.31
CA VAL A 293 -8.62 15.76 4.91
C VAL A 293 -8.51 15.13 3.51
N VAL A 294 -9.19 14.00 3.28
CA VAL A 294 -9.16 13.32 1.98
C VAL A 294 -9.84 14.17 0.91
N ARG A 295 -10.96 14.85 1.21
CA ARG A 295 -11.60 15.76 0.24
C ARG A 295 -10.70 16.92 -0.15
N GLN A 296 -10.03 17.56 0.80
CA GLN A 296 -9.07 18.64 0.52
C GLN A 296 -7.94 18.13 -0.39
N PHE A 297 -7.41 16.95 -0.10
CA PHE A 297 -6.41 16.29 -0.95
C PHE A 297 -6.91 16.07 -2.39
N LEU A 298 -8.13 15.53 -2.55
CA LEU A 298 -8.75 15.32 -3.87
C LEU A 298 -8.93 16.62 -4.66
N PHE A 299 -9.22 17.74 -3.97
CA PHE A 299 -9.32 19.07 -4.58
C PHE A 299 -7.97 19.80 -4.72
N ARG A 300 -6.85 19.10 -4.48
CA ARG A 300 -5.48 19.63 -4.55
C ARG A 300 -5.24 20.83 -3.63
N VAL A 301 -5.92 20.86 -2.48
CA VAL A 301 -5.73 21.86 -1.43
C VAL A 301 -4.75 21.30 -0.39
N PRO A 302 -3.59 21.93 -0.16
CA PRO A 302 -2.66 21.50 0.88
C PRO A 302 -3.32 21.59 2.27
N LEU A 303 -3.02 20.63 3.14
CA LEU A 303 -3.43 20.72 4.55
C LEU A 303 -2.68 21.89 5.22
N GLN A 304 -3.40 22.73 5.95
CA GLN A 304 -2.83 23.81 6.76
C GLN A 304 -2.38 23.31 8.13
#